data_AF-A0AAD6BW47-F1
#
_entry.id   AF-A0AAD6BW47-F1
#
_cell.length_a   1.000
_cell.length_b   1.000
_cell.length_c   1.000
_cell.angle_alpha   90.00
_cell.angle_beta   90.00
_cell.angle_gamma   90.00
#
_symmetry.space_group_name_H-M   'P 1'
#
loop_
_entity.id
_entity.type
_entity.pdbx_description
1 polymer ?
#
loop_
_entity_poly.entity_id
_entity_poly.type
_entity_poly.pdbx_seq_one_letter_code
_entity_poly.pdbx_strand_id
1 'polypeptide(L)'
;MMEEHHIEGFDAPSFFTLHDYDSSGTWTPDEVRKTYGLDDESNRAASESSKESAIRAVFDLFDPTNTGSISRENFLKTISAGTRLPDLGFGPGHHGDLEYEYEIHHFEKFHGDDATEEELTHPEDIEHFKLHDEMEAAQQRLEKLEDMQVVEANIPSKFRRAV
;
A
#
# COMPACT_ATOMS: atom_id res chain seq x y z
N MET A 1 6.10 -2.92 10.30
CA MET A 1 4.99 -3.04 11.27
C MET A 1 5.23 -2.36 12.62
N MET A 2 6.35 -2.58 13.34
CA MET A 2 6.57 -1.94 14.66
C MET A 2 7.09 -0.49 14.55
N GLU A 3 7.65 -0.11 13.40
CA GLU A 3 8.14 1.25 13.11
C GLU A 3 7.07 2.15 12.44
N GLU A 4 5.95 1.61 11.95
CA GLU A 4 5.11 2.24 10.90
C GLU A 4 3.98 3.18 11.34
N HIS A 5 3.74 3.36 12.65
CA HIS A 5 2.57 4.14 13.12
C HIS A 5 2.85 5.18 14.21
N HIS A 6 4.09 5.39 14.67
CA HIS A 6 4.39 6.21 15.88
C HIS A 6 3.53 5.90 17.12
N ILE A 7 2.89 4.74 17.16
CA ILE A 7 2.13 4.30 18.32
C ILE A 7 3.05 3.37 19.10
N GLU A 8 3.67 3.90 20.15
CA GLU A 8 4.41 3.08 21.10
C GLU A 8 3.46 2.03 21.72
N GLY A 9 3.73 0.75 21.46
CA GLY A 9 2.99 -0.36 22.06
C GLY A 9 1.71 -0.70 21.30
N PHE A 10 1.87 -1.09 20.04
CA PHE A 10 0.77 -1.63 19.27
C PHE A 10 0.37 -3.01 19.81
N ASP A 11 -0.75 -3.07 20.55
CA ASP A 11 -1.30 -4.33 20.99
C ASP A 11 -2.01 -5.04 19.82
N ALA A 12 -2.08 -6.37 19.87
CA ALA A 12 -2.70 -7.15 18.80
C ALA A 12 -4.14 -6.71 18.45
N PRO A 13 -4.99 -6.26 19.42
CA PRO A 13 -6.28 -5.65 19.13
C PRO A 13 -6.22 -4.40 18.25
N SER A 14 -5.33 -3.47 18.56
CA SER A 14 -5.16 -2.24 17.76
C SER A 14 -4.62 -2.57 16.38
N PHE A 15 -3.69 -3.53 16.29
CA PHE A 15 -3.20 -4.03 15.00
C PHE A 15 -4.29 -4.56 14.12
N PHE A 16 -5.11 -5.45 14.64
CA PHE A 16 -6.23 -5.99 13.89
C PHE A 16 -7.13 -4.87 13.35
N THR A 17 -7.46 -3.91 14.21
CA THR A 17 -8.42 -2.84 13.90
C THR A 17 -7.89 -1.87 12.84
N LEU A 18 -6.60 -1.51 12.85
CA LEU A 18 -6.05 -0.61 11.83
C LEU A 18 -5.95 -1.26 10.44
N HIS A 19 -5.91 -2.59 10.36
CA HIS A 19 -5.79 -3.34 9.10
C HIS A 19 -7.10 -4.01 8.66
N ASP A 20 -8.18 -3.77 9.41
CA ASP A 20 -9.56 -4.04 9.00
C ASP A 20 -10.06 -2.82 8.24
N TYR A 21 -9.62 -2.68 6.99
CA TYR A 21 -9.71 -1.43 6.23
C TYR A 21 -11.15 -1.03 5.90
N ASP A 22 -12.06 -2.00 5.83
CA ASP A 22 -13.49 -1.76 5.60
C ASP A 22 -14.33 -1.82 6.89
N SER A 23 -13.68 -2.06 8.04
CA SER A 23 -14.31 -2.17 9.36
C SER A 23 -15.36 -3.29 9.43
N SER A 24 -15.17 -4.38 8.69
CA SER A 24 -16.05 -5.56 8.68
C SER A 24 -15.87 -6.46 9.92
N GLY A 25 -14.78 -6.30 10.66
CA GLY A 25 -14.42 -7.13 11.81
C GLY A 25 -13.66 -8.41 11.44
N THR A 26 -13.26 -8.55 10.18
CA THR A 26 -12.55 -9.72 9.63
C THR A 26 -11.49 -9.27 8.65
N TRP A 27 -10.36 -9.97 8.54
CA TRP A 27 -9.48 -9.80 7.39
C TRP A 27 -9.82 -10.79 6.28
N THR A 28 -10.06 -10.24 5.10
CA THR A 28 -10.22 -10.93 3.82
C THR A 28 -8.86 -11.17 3.15
N PRO A 29 -8.81 -11.99 2.08
CA PRO A 29 -7.60 -12.11 1.26
C PRO A 29 -7.05 -10.77 0.77
N ASP A 30 -7.93 -9.83 0.45
CA ASP A 30 -7.56 -8.50 -0.04
C ASP A 30 -6.96 -7.62 1.08
N GLU A 31 -7.46 -7.74 2.31
CA GLU A 31 -6.88 -7.03 3.45
C GLU A 31 -5.51 -7.59 3.84
N VAL A 32 -5.31 -8.91 3.75
CA VAL A 32 -3.97 -9.52 3.89
C VAL A 32 -3.04 -9.05 2.77
N ARG A 33 -3.53 -9.00 1.53
CA ARG A 33 -2.77 -8.52 0.37
C ARG A 33 -2.30 -7.08 0.56
N LYS A 34 -3.18 -6.20 1.07
CA LYS A 34 -2.86 -4.80 1.38
C LYS A 34 -1.91 -4.67 2.56
N THR A 35 -2.17 -5.38 3.67
CA THR A 35 -1.33 -5.41 4.88
C THR A 35 0.12 -5.78 4.55
N TYR A 36 0.34 -6.69 3.60
CA TYR A 36 1.66 -7.10 3.15
C TYR A 36 2.20 -6.32 1.94
N GLY A 37 1.50 -5.28 1.48
CA GLY A 37 1.96 -4.44 0.35
C GLY A 37 2.14 -5.22 -0.94
N LEU A 38 1.42 -6.33 -1.14
CA LEU A 38 1.68 -7.25 -2.25
C LEU A 38 1.41 -6.61 -3.62
N ASP A 39 0.59 -5.57 -3.67
CA ASP A 39 0.27 -4.81 -4.89
C ASP A 39 0.96 -3.45 -4.98
N ASP A 40 1.90 -3.20 -4.08
CA ASP A 40 2.78 -2.04 -4.18
C ASP A 40 3.68 -2.14 -5.43
N GLU A 41 4.08 -0.99 -5.99
CA GLU A 41 4.95 -0.94 -7.18
C GLU A 41 6.32 -1.59 -6.91
N SER A 42 6.82 -1.55 -5.67
CA SER A 42 8.06 -2.25 -5.29
C SER A 42 7.94 -3.78 -5.47
N ASN A 43 6.72 -4.32 -5.38
CA ASN A 43 6.41 -5.74 -5.54
C ASN A 43 5.90 -6.10 -6.94
N ARG A 44 5.93 -5.18 -7.91
CA ARG A 44 5.48 -5.43 -9.30
C ARG A 44 6.15 -6.61 -10.00
N ALA A 45 7.38 -6.95 -9.58
CA ALA A 45 8.14 -8.07 -10.15
C ALA A 45 7.68 -9.43 -9.60
N ALA A 46 6.94 -9.46 -8.50
CA ALA A 46 6.40 -10.69 -7.94
C ALA A 46 5.25 -11.21 -8.81
N SER A 47 5.27 -12.53 -9.07
CA SER A 47 4.16 -13.18 -9.78
C SER A 47 2.91 -13.25 -8.90
N GLU A 48 1.73 -13.22 -9.52
CA GLU A 48 0.46 -13.43 -8.80
C GLU A 48 0.43 -14.75 -8.02
N SER A 49 1.05 -15.81 -8.54
CA SER A 49 1.19 -17.08 -7.81
C SER A 49 2.01 -16.97 -6.52
N SER A 50 3.00 -16.08 -6.49
CA SER A 50 3.80 -15.79 -5.29
C SER A 50 2.95 -15.04 -4.26
N LYS A 51 2.23 -14.02 -4.71
CA LYS A 51 1.30 -13.25 -3.86
C LYS A 51 0.19 -14.12 -3.28
N GLU A 52 -0.41 -15.00 -4.08
CA GLU A 52 -1.41 -15.98 -3.59
C GLU A 52 -0.83 -16.93 -2.54
N SER A 53 0.42 -17.38 -2.73
CA SER A 53 1.10 -18.26 -1.78
C SER A 53 1.36 -17.55 -0.45
N ALA A 54 1.71 -16.26 -0.51
CA ALA A 54 1.86 -15.40 0.66
C ALA A 54 0.55 -15.28 1.44
N ILE A 55 -0.56 -14.99 0.76
CA ILE A 55 -1.90 -14.92 1.37
C ILE A 55 -2.26 -16.25 2.03
N ARG A 56 -2.08 -17.38 1.32
CA ARG A 56 -2.36 -18.72 1.86
C ARG A 56 -1.57 -19.00 3.15
N ALA A 57 -0.29 -18.63 3.19
CA ALA A 57 0.54 -18.83 4.38
C ALA A 57 -0.01 -18.09 5.61
N VAL A 58 -0.63 -16.92 5.43
CA VAL A 58 -1.28 -16.18 6.52
C VAL A 58 -2.59 -16.87 6.92
N PHE A 59 -3.42 -17.28 5.96
CA PHE A 59 -4.69 -17.96 6.23
C PHE A 59 -4.49 -19.31 6.93
N ASP A 60 -3.45 -20.07 6.58
CA ASP A 60 -3.10 -21.34 7.24
C ASP A 60 -2.81 -21.17 8.75
N LEU A 61 -2.36 -19.97 9.16
CA LEU A 61 -2.09 -19.65 10.57
C LEU A 61 -3.32 -19.12 11.30
N PHE A 62 -4.11 -18.27 10.63
CA PHE A 62 -5.10 -17.42 11.30
C PHE A 62 -6.56 -17.77 10.97
N ASP A 63 -6.82 -18.67 10.01
CA ASP A 63 -8.13 -19.23 9.70
C ASP A 63 -8.09 -20.78 9.72
N PRO A 64 -7.84 -21.41 10.89
CA PRO A 64 -7.68 -22.86 11.00
C PRO A 64 -8.93 -23.66 10.64
N THR A 65 -10.09 -22.98 10.58
CA THR A 65 -11.38 -23.56 10.19
C THR A 65 -11.71 -23.34 8.72
N ASN A 66 -10.84 -22.69 7.95
CA ASN A 66 -10.98 -22.41 6.53
C ASN A 66 -12.34 -21.79 6.18
N THR A 67 -12.69 -20.74 6.91
CA THR A 67 -13.91 -19.95 6.70
C THR A 67 -13.79 -19.01 5.51
N GLY A 68 -12.56 -18.71 5.06
CA GLY A 68 -12.28 -17.72 4.03
C GLY A 68 -12.10 -16.31 4.57
N SER A 69 -12.05 -16.13 5.88
CA SER A 69 -11.77 -14.84 6.54
C SER A 69 -11.08 -15.04 7.89
N ILE A 70 -10.24 -14.10 8.30
CA ILE A 70 -9.59 -14.12 9.61
C ILE A 70 -10.38 -13.22 10.56
N SER A 71 -11.13 -13.82 11.50
CA SER A 71 -11.86 -13.03 12.49
C SER A 71 -10.92 -12.44 13.54
N ARG A 72 -11.33 -11.31 14.14
CA ARG A 72 -10.62 -10.70 15.28
C ARG A 72 -10.35 -11.71 16.40
N GLU A 73 -11.31 -12.56 16.71
CA GLU A 73 -11.16 -13.59 17.76
C GLU A 73 -10.05 -14.58 17.41
N ASN A 74 -10.06 -15.13 16.18
CA ASN A 74 -9.04 -16.06 15.74
C ASN A 74 -7.66 -15.40 15.71
N PHE A 75 -7.57 -14.16 15.20
CA PHE A 75 -6.33 -13.40 15.19
C PHE A 75 -5.74 -13.25 16.60
N LEU A 76 -6.51 -12.72 17.54
CA LEU A 76 -6.05 -12.48 18.91
C LEU A 76 -5.70 -13.76 19.64
N LYS A 77 -6.51 -14.82 19.48
CA LYS A 77 -6.24 -16.14 20.06
C LYS A 77 -4.91 -16.68 19.53
N THR A 78 -4.68 -16.64 18.22
CA THR A 78 -3.46 -17.14 17.58
C THR A 78 -2.23 -16.34 18.01
N ILE A 79 -2.31 -15.00 18.08
CA ILE A 79 -1.20 -14.17 18.59
C ILE A 79 -0.90 -14.47 20.06
N SER A 80 -1.94 -14.61 20.89
CA SER A 80 -1.79 -14.92 22.32
C SER A 80 -1.17 -16.31 22.57
N ALA A 81 -1.35 -17.25 21.63
CA ALA A 81 -0.73 -18.57 21.67
C ALA A 81 0.76 -18.57 21.27
N GLY A 82 1.33 -17.41 20.92
CA GLY A 82 2.74 -17.24 20.57
C GLY A 82 3.02 -17.16 19.07
N THR A 83 2.02 -17.41 18.22
CA THR A 83 2.16 -17.23 16.77
C THR A 83 2.38 -15.75 16.45
N ARG A 84 3.13 -15.47 15.38
CA ARG A 84 3.36 -14.12 14.85
C ARG A 84 2.99 -14.09 13.38
N LEU A 85 2.69 -12.90 12.86
CA LEU A 85 2.60 -12.69 11.43
C LEU A 85 3.96 -13.06 10.79
N PRO A 86 3.97 -13.90 9.74
CA PRO A 86 5.22 -14.28 9.09
C PRO A 86 5.81 -13.09 8.34
N ASP A 87 7.15 -12.99 8.31
CA ASP A 87 7.84 -12.18 7.32
C ASP A 87 7.88 -12.98 6.00
N LEU A 88 7.24 -12.43 4.97
CA LEU A 88 7.08 -13.07 3.66
C LEU A 88 8.03 -12.49 2.60
N GLY A 89 8.88 -11.52 2.98
CA GLY A 89 9.88 -10.93 2.08
C GLY A 89 9.34 -9.92 1.06
N PHE A 90 8.10 -9.44 1.23
CA PHE A 90 7.48 -8.41 0.38
C PHE A 90 7.72 -6.98 0.90
N GLY A 91 8.52 -6.83 1.96
CA GLY A 91 8.78 -5.54 2.59
C GLY A 91 7.79 -5.21 3.71
N PRO A 92 7.77 -3.94 4.17
CA PRO A 92 7.04 -3.54 5.37
C PRO A 92 5.51 -3.64 5.27
N GLY A 93 4.97 -3.62 4.04
CA GLY A 93 3.55 -3.40 3.78
C GLY A 93 3.33 -2.08 3.04
N HIS A 94 2.08 -1.73 2.73
CA HIS A 94 1.69 -0.41 2.24
C HIS A 94 0.38 -0.02 2.93
N HIS A 95 0.43 0.98 3.79
CA HIS A 95 -0.64 1.35 4.73
C HIS A 95 -1.43 2.59 4.30
N GLY A 96 -0.82 3.50 3.53
CA GLY A 96 -1.38 4.78 3.08
C GLY A 96 -1.34 5.00 1.57
N ASP A 97 -1.19 6.25 1.14
CA ASP A 97 -0.86 6.65 -0.23
C ASP A 97 0.65 6.89 -0.38
N LEU A 98 1.10 7.22 -1.59
CA LEU A 98 2.53 7.45 -1.88
C LEU A 98 3.18 8.47 -0.94
N GLU A 99 2.46 9.53 -0.56
CA GLU A 99 2.97 10.54 0.37
C GLU A 99 3.13 9.99 1.77
N TYR A 100 2.10 9.30 2.26
CA TYR A 100 2.11 8.75 3.60
C TYR A 100 3.22 7.71 3.77
N GLU A 101 3.41 6.84 2.78
CA GLU A 101 4.48 5.84 2.81
C GLU A 101 5.87 6.47 2.75
N TYR A 102 6.08 7.46 1.88
CA TYR A 102 7.35 8.18 1.81
C TYR A 102 7.68 8.87 3.15
N GLU A 103 6.70 9.52 3.77
CA GLU A 103 6.86 10.19 5.05
C GLU A 103 7.33 9.22 6.14
N ILE A 104 6.59 8.13 6.34
CA ILE A 104 6.83 7.21 7.47
C ILE A 104 8.01 6.26 7.25
N HIS A 105 8.29 5.87 6.01
CA HIS A 105 9.33 4.85 5.73
C HIS A 105 10.68 5.44 5.38
N HIS A 106 10.69 6.65 4.85
CA HIS A 106 11.91 7.28 4.35
C HIS A 106 12.17 8.62 5.04
N PHE A 107 11.20 9.55 4.98
CA PHE A 107 11.41 10.91 5.46
C PHE A 107 11.81 10.97 6.93
N GLU A 108 11.00 10.43 7.83
CA GLU A 108 11.30 10.50 9.27
C GLU A 108 12.57 9.72 9.67
N LYS A 109 12.91 8.68 8.90
CA LYS A 109 14.09 7.86 9.16
C LYS A 109 15.38 8.57 8.81
N PHE A 110 15.39 9.34 7.72
CA PHE A 110 16.61 9.90 7.16
C PHE A 110 16.69 11.44 7.19
N HIS A 111 15.57 12.12 7.38
CA HIS A 111 15.46 13.59 7.38
C HIS A 111 14.98 14.16 8.73
N GLY A 112 15.31 13.48 9.84
CA GLY A 112 15.06 13.98 11.19
C GLY A 112 15.97 15.14 11.61
N ASP A 113 15.79 15.64 12.84
CA ASP A 113 16.48 16.84 13.36
C ASP A 113 18.03 16.77 13.33
N ASP A 114 18.59 15.55 13.32
CA ASP A 114 20.03 15.31 13.31
C ASP A 114 20.62 15.08 11.90
N ALA A 115 19.81 15.15 10.84
CA ALA A 115 20.25 14.90 9.46
C ALA A 115 21.31 15.92 8.99
N THR A 116 22.38 15.41 8.37
CA THR A 116 23.44 16.23 7.79
C THR A 116 23.08 16.71 6.38
N GLU A 117 23.75 17.76 5.89
CA GLU A 117 23.49 18.33 4.55
C GLU A 117 23.73 17.29 3.44
N GLU A 118 24.68 16.37 3.64
CA GLU A 118 24.99 15.28 2.73
C GLU A 118 23.93 14.16 2.73
N GLU A 119 23.11 14.08 3.78
CA GLU A 119 21.99 13.12 3.92
C GLU A 119 20.67 13.69 3.41
N LEU A 120 20.61 14.95 2.96
CA LEU A 120 19.35 15.55 2.48
C LEU A 120 18.93 15.06 1.08
N THR A 121 19.66 14.15 0.44
CA THR A 121 19.31 13.65 -0.89
C THR A 121 19.68 12.19 -1.07
N HIS A 122 18.66 11.35 -1.01
CA HIS A 122 18.70 9.93 -1.27
C HIS A 122 18.12 9.62 -2.66
N PRO A 123 18.50 8.48 -3.27
CA PRO A 123 17.86 7.99 -4.48
C PRO A 123 16.34 7.91 -4.39
N GLU A 124 15.81 7.52 -3.23
CA GLU A 124 14.38 7.42 -2.93
C GLU A 124 13.70 8.80 -2.95
N ASP A 125 14.34 9.85 -2.42
CA ASP A 125 13.85 11.24 -2.49
C ASP A 125 13.70 11.69 -3.96
N ILE A 126 14.71 11.39 -4.78
CA ILE A 126 14.74 11.78 -6.19
C ILE A 126 13.61 11.10 -6.97
N GLU A 127 13.41 9.80 -6.78
CA GLU A 127 12.33 9.08 -7.47
C GLU A 127 10.95 9.51 -6.98
N HIS A 128 10.78 9.80 -5.68
CA HIS A 128 9.54 10.35 -5.13
C HIS A 128 9.18 11.69 -5.81
N PHE A 129 10.09 12.67 -5.79
CA PHE A 129 9.83 13.98 -6.39
C PHE A 129 9.66 13.95 -7.90
N LYS A 130 10.39 13.06 -8.59
CA LYS A 130 10.20 12.86 -10.03
C LYS A 130 8.81 12.33 -10.36
N LEU A 131 8.24 11.46 -9.51
CA LEU A 131 6.87 11.00 -9.67
C LEU A 131 5.87 12.15 -9.50
N HIS A 132 6.10 13.06 -8.54
CA HIS A 132 5.30 14.29 -8.41
C HIS A 132 5.33 15.16 -9.65
N ASP A 133 6.53 15.41 -10.21
CA ASP A 133 6.67 16.19 -11.45
C ASP A 133 5.87 15.56 -12.60
N GLU A 134 5.89 14.22 -12.72
CA GLU A 134 5.13 13.49 -13.73
C GLU A 134 3.61 13.58 -13.51
N MET A 135 3.16 13.49 -12.26
CA MET A 135 1.75 13.62 -11.87
C MET A 135 1.25 15.05 -12.11
N GLU A 136 2.02 16.07 -11.74
CA GLU A 136 1.68 17.47 -11.99
C GLU A 136 1.58 17.74 -13.50
N ALA A 137 2.55 17.26 -14.29
CA ALA A 137 2.51 17.38 -15.73
C ALA A 137 1.33 16.64 -16.37
N ALA A 138 0.89 15.51 -15.79
CA ALA A 138 -0.33 14.82 -16.21
C ALA A 138 -1.59 15.63 -15.87
N GLN A 139 -1.66 16.18 -14.66
CA GLN A 139 -2.77 17.02 -14.20
C GLN A 139 -2.92 18.29 -15.05
N GLN A 140 -1.83 19.01 -15.30
CA GLN A 140 -1.85 20.20 -16.18
C GLN A 140 -2.29 19.86 -17.63
N ARG A 141 -1.99 18.64 -18.12
CA ARG A 141 -2.48 18.17 -19.42
C ARG A 141 -3.99 17.90 -19.38
N LEU A 142 -4.48 17.31 -18.30
CA LEU A 142 -5.90 17.04 -18.10
C LEU A 142 -6.71 18.34 -17.99
N GLU A 143 -6.27 19.30 -17.18
CA GLU A 143 -6.93 20.61 -17.01
C GLU A 143 -7.08 21.34 -18.35
N LYS A 144 -6.03 21.31 -19.18
CA LYS A 144 -6.09 21.87 -20.54
C LYS A 144 -7.15 21.20 -21.41
N LEU A 145 -7.41 19.91 -21.24
CA LEU A 145 -8.45 19.18 -21.97
C LEU A 145 -9.85 19.48 -21.41
N GLU A 146 -9.97 19.65 -20.10
CA GLU A 146 -11.24 19.97 -19.43
C GLU A 146 -11.72 21.39 -19.73
N ASP A 147 -10.80 22.34 -19.94
CA ASP A 147 -11.11 23.69 -20.41
C ASP A 147 -11.63 23.74 -21.85
N MET A 148 -11.43 22.67 -22.63
CA MET A 148 -11.93 22.59 -24.01
C MET A 148 -13.40 22.22 -24.01
N GLN A 149 -14.21 22.97 -24.76
CA GLN A 149 -15.62 22.62 -24.96
C GLN A 149 -15.79 21.24 -25.63
N VAL A 150 -14.86 20.87 -26.52
CA VAL A 150 -14.83 19.58 -27.22
C VAL A 150 -13.38 19.15 -27.43
N VAL A 151 -13.05 17.94 -26.98
CA VAL A 151 -11.76 17.29 -27.27
C VAL A 151 -11.91 16.45 -28.54
N GLU A 152 -11.44 16.97 -29.69
CA GLU A 152 -11.67 16.33 -30.99
C GLU A 152 -11.11 14.91 -31.11
N ALA A 153 -9.99 14.62 -30.42
CA ALA A 153 -9.40 13.29 -30.38
C ALA A 153 -10.36 12.23 -29.80
N ASN A 154 -11.22 12.64 -28.87
CA ASN A 154 -12.21 11.78 -28.22
C ASN A 154 -13.47 11.57 -29.07
N ILE A 155 -13.63 12.30 -30.18
CA ILE A 155 -14.78 12.13 -31.08
C ILE A 155 -14.64 10.75 -31.77
N PRO A 156 -15.60 9.82 -31.59
CA PRO A 156 -15.57 8.53 -32.29
C PRO A 156 -15.55 8.70 -33.80
N SER A 157 -14.87 7.80 -34.52
CA SER A 157 -14.68 7.89 -35.98
C SER A 157 -15.98 8.07 -36.78
N LYS A 158 -17.07 7.42 -36.34
CA LYS A 158 -18.40 7.53 -36.98
C LYS A 158 -19.02 8.94 -36.97
N PHE A 159 -18.52 9.85 -36.11
CA PHE A 159 -18.97 11.24 -36.01
C PHE A 159 -17.97 12.24 -36.60
N ARG A 160 -16.79 11.78 -37.05
CA ARG A 160 -15.82 12.62 -37.75
C ARG A 160 -16.26 12.79 -39.19
N ARG A 161 -16.20 14.02 -39.69
CA ARG A 161 -16.47 14.30 -41.11
C ARG A 161 -15.34 13.71 -41.94
N ALA A 162 -15.64 12.86 -42.92
CA ALA A 162 -14.63 12.37 -43.85
C ALA A 162 -14.02 13.57 -44.60
N VAL A 163 -12.70 13.71 -44.48
CA VAL A 163 -11.89 14.70 -45.23
C VAL A 163 -11.38 14.03 -46.49
#